data_AF-A0A9E1Q5Q6-F1
#
_entry.id   AF-A0A9E1Q5Q6-F1
#
_cell.length_a   1.000
_cell.length_b   1.000
_cell.length_c   1.000
_cell.angle_alpha   90.00
_cell.angle_beta   90.00
_cell.angle_gamma   90.00
#
_symmetry.space_group_name_H-M   'P 1'
#
loop_
_entity.id
_entity.type
_entity.pdbx_description
1 polymer ?
#
loop_
_entity_poly.entity_id
_entity_poly.type
_entity_poly.pdbx_seq_one_letter_code
_entity_poly.pdbx_strand_id
1 'polypeptide(L)'
;MFKFLRKYSVWILSFGGTLLLIAFVAPDVIQRFAQEAGTSGTIQARVGNGETVGYKEWQKNQVEAQIIDDFFSNTITVDSPSHWFLLTREADIAGLTPPIQIPNDPNSIAQVNTIARQSGASGQTVLETFAHLQGVQRLMSMYRNAGKFSDRRLQKAADD
;
A
#
# COMPACT_ATOMS: atom_id res chain seq x y z
N MET A 1 43.79 -49.78 -10.43
CA MET A 1 43.12 -48.72 -11.22
C MET A 1 42.02 -47.95 -10.48
N PHE A 2 41.49 -48.40 -9.32
CA PHE A 2 40.42 -47.68 -8.59
C PHE A 2 40.87 -46.61 -7.56
N LYS A 3 42.14 -46.15 -7.58
CA LYS A 3 42.60 -45.11 -6.64
C LYS A 3 42.10 -43.70 -7.00
N PHE A 4 41.81 -43.45 -8.28
CA PHE A 4 41.28 -42.15 -8.72
C PHE A 4 39.82 -41.93 -8.31
N LEU A 5 38.95 -42.96 -8.36
CA LEU A 5 37.55 -42.82 -7.92
C LEU A 5 37.42 -42.47 -6.43
N ARG A 6 38.27 -43.03 -5.56
CA ARG A 6 38.24 -42.74 -4.11
C ARG A 6 38.67 -41.30 -3.78
N LYS A 7 39.53 -40.69 -4.60
CA LYS A 7 40.02 -39.31 -4.38
C LYS A 7 38.97 -38.26 -4.77
N TYR A 8 38.11 -38.56 -5.74
CA TYR A 8 37.07 -37.65 -6.21
C TYR A 8 35.65 -37.97 -5.70
N SER A 9 35.42 -39.13 -5.07
CA SER A 9 34.07 -39.50 -4.57
C SER A 9 33.53 -38.53 -3.52
N VAL A 10 34.38 -37.96 -2.67
CA VAL A 10 33.96 -36.94 -1.68
C VAL A 10 33.71 -35.60 -2.36
N TRP A 11 34.50 -35.27 -3.38
CA TRP A 11 34.36 -34.03 -4.14
C TRP A 11 33.07 -34.02 -4.98
N ILE A 12 32.75 -35.15 -5.61
CA ILE A 12 31.52 -35.30 -6.40
C ILE A 12 30.28 -35.42 -5.51
N LEU A 13 30.42 -35.96 -4.30
CA LEU A 13 29.33 -35.99 -3.31
C LEU A 13 29.05 -34.59 -2.76
N SER A 14 30.08 -33.78 -2.49
CA SER A 14 29.93 -32.41 -2.01
C SER A 14 29.37 -31.48 -3.08
N PHE A 15 29.96 -31.48 -4.29
CA PHE A 15 29.45 -30.68 -5.41
C PHE A 15 28.09 -31.18 -5.87
N GLY A 16 27.91 -32.49 -6.06
CA GLY A 16 26.65 -33.08 -6.49
C GLY A 16 25.53 -32.86 -5.48
N GLY A 17 25.79 -33.01 -4.18
CA GLY A 17 24.81 -32.75 -3.12
C GLY A 17 24.38 -31.28 -3.04
N THR A 18 25.32 -30.36 -3.22
CA THR A 18 25.01 -28.91 -3.26
C THR A 18 24.21 -28.55 -4.51
N LEU A 19 24.55 -29.13 -5.67
CA LEU A 19 23.84 -28.90 -6.93
C LEU A 19 22.42 -29.50 -6.89
N LEU A 20 22.24 -30.63 -6.20
CA LEU A 20 20.93 -31.24 -5.96
C LEU A 20 20.05 -30.40 -5.02
N LEU A 21 20.64 -29.80 -3.98
CA LEU A 21 19.93 -28.86 -3.11
C LEU A 21 19.47 -27.62 -3.89
N ILE A 22 20.34 -27.04 -4.74
CA ILE A 22 20.00 -25.89 -5.57
C ILE A 22 18.91 -26.27 -6.60
N ALA A 23 19.03 -27.43 -7.24
CA ALA A 23 18.04 -27.89 -8.22
C ALA A 23 16.66 -28.17 -7.60
N PHE A 24 16.61 -28.62 -6.33
CA PHE A 24 15.36 -28.86 -5.63
C PHE A 24 14.75 -27.59 -5.02
N VAL A 25 15.56 -26.58 -4.70
CA VAL A 25 15.11 -25.26 -4.20
C VAL A 25 14.72 -24.31 -5.34
N ALA A 26 15.31 -24.48 -6.53
CA ALA A 26 15.07 -23.62 -7.69
C ALA A 26 13.59 -23.45 -8.13
N PRO A 27 12.70 -24.45 -8.07
CA PRO A 27 11.31 -24.28 -8.53
C PRO A 27 10.58 -23.16 -7.77
N ASP A 28 10.72 -23.15 -6.45
CA ASP A 28 10.06 -22.15 -5.59
C ASP A 28 10.68 -20.76 -5.74
N VAL A 29 12.00 -20.70 -5.94
CA VAL A 29 12.73 -19.43 -6.03
C VAL A 29 12.53 -18.75 -7.39
N ILE A 30 12.55 -19.52 -8.49
CA ILE A 30 12.30 -19.01 -9.84
C ILE A 30 10.86 -18.51 -9.98
N GLN A 31 9.88 -19.21 -9.41
CA GLN A 31 8.48 -18.76 -9.44
C GLN A 31 8.26 -17.45 -8.69
N ARG A 32 8.89 -17.28 -7.52
CA ARG A 32 8.83 -16.03 -6.74
C ARG A 32 9.46 -14.85 -7.50
N PHE A 33 10.65 -15.04 -8.07
CA PHE A 33 11.29 -14.00 -8.87
C PHE A 33 10.55 -13.68 -10.17
N ALA A 34 9.95 -14.68 -10.83
CA ALA A 34 9.14 -14.46 -12.03
C ALA A 34 7.83 -13.73 -11.72
N GLN A 35 7.18 -14.03 -10.59
CA GLN A 35 6.01 -13.30 -10.12
C GLN A 35 6.38 -11.86 -9.71
N GLU A 36 7.48 -11.64 -9.00
CA GLU A 36 7.93 -10.30 -8.65
C GLU A 36 8.33 -9.46 -9.87
N ALA A 37 9.05 -10.05 -10.84
CA ALA A 37 9.46 -9.37 -12.06
C ALA A 37 8.27 -9.09 -13.01
N GLY A 38 7.32 -10.02 -13.10
CA GLY A 38 6.11 -9.85 -13.93
C GLY A 38 5.13 -8.82 -13.38
N THR A 39 5.12 -8.59 -12.08
CA THR A 39 4.13 -7.71 -11.44
C THR A 39 4.69 -6.31 -11.15
N SER A 40 5.99 -6.20 -10.86
CA SER A 40 6.63 -4.92 -10.49
C SER A 40 6.74 -3.90 -11.63
N GLY A 41 6.51 -4.29 -12.89
CA GLY A 41 6.50 -3.40 -14.06
C GLY A 41 5.11 -3.05 -14.59
N THR A 42 4.03 -3.57 -14.01
CA THR A 42 2.67 -3.33 -14.53
C THR A 42 2.09 -2.03 -13.99
N ILE A 43 1.67 -1.16 -14.91
CA ILE A 43 0.92 0.06 -14.61
C ILE A 43 -0.53 -0.35 -14.41
N GLN A 44 -1.05 -0.21 -13.20
CA GLN A 44 -2.43 -0.59 -12.87
C GLN A 44 -3.41 0.57 -13.08
N ALA A 45 -2.96 1.81 -12.88
CA ALA A 45 -3.78 2.99 -13.14
C ALA A 45 -2.92 4.15 -13.65
N ARG A 46 -3.54 5.02 -14.45
CA ARG A 46 -3.00 6.34 -14.79
C ARG A 46 -3.92 7.39 -14.19
N VAL A 47 -3.31 8.35 -13.49
CA VAL A 47 -4.02 9.47 -12.88
C VAL A 47 -4.10 10.61 -13.89
N GLY A 48 -5.08 11.50 -13.77
CA GLY A 48 -5.39 12.53 -14.78
C GLY A 48 -4.22 13.46 -15.17
N ASN A 49 -3.17 13.51 -14.36
CA ASN A 49 -1.92 14.24 -14.62
C ASN A 49 -0.84 13.42 -15.37
N GLY A 50 -1.15 12.19 -15.79
CA GLY A 50 -0.22 11.30 -16.49
C GLY A 50 0.66 10.44 -15.57
N GLU A 51 0.54 10.56 -14.24
CA GLU A 51 1.29 9.73 -13.29
C GLU A 51 0.80 8.28 -13.31
N THR A 52 1.73 7.34 -13.27
CA THR A 52 1.47 5.90 -13.31
C THR A 52 1.54 5.30 -11.92
N VAL A 53 0.46 4.64 -11.49
CA VAL A 53 0.41 3.89 -10.23
C VAL A 53 0.82 2.44 -10.52
N GLY A 54 1.89 2.00 -9.86
CA GLY A 54 2.39 0.64 -9.98
C GLY A 54 1.56 -0.37 -9.18
N TYR A 55 1.72 -1.66 -9.46
CA TYR A 55 0.96 -2.72 -8.78
C TYR A 55 1.06 -2.71 -7.26
N LYS A 56 2.26 -2.51 -6.69
CA LYS A 56 2.46 -2.54 -5.23
C LYS A 56 1.66 -1.46 -4.52
N GLU A 57 1.65 -0.26 -5.10
CA GLU A 57 0.90 0.88 -4.59
C GLU A 57 -0.61 0.66 -4.74
N TRP A 58 -1.04 0.13 -5.88
CA TRP A 58 -2.44 -0.21 -6.10
C TRP A 58 -2.95 -1.31 -5.15
N GLN A 59 -2.14 -2.34 -4.89
CA GLN A 59 -2.48 -3.40 -3.94
C GLN A 59 -2.63 -2.84 -2.52
N LYS A 60 -1.70 -1.96 -2.10
CA LYS A 60 -1.79 -1.27 -0.82
C LYS A 60 -3.09 -0.46 -0.73
N ASN A 61 -3.37 0.36 -1.74
CA ASN A 61 -4.57 1.17 -1.79
C ASN A 61 -5.87 0.34 -1.75
N GLN A 62 -5.91 -0.83 -2.39
CA GLN A 62 -7.06 -1.73 -2.29
C GLN A 62 -7.28 -2.24 -0.86
N VAL A 63 -6.19 -2.59 -0.16
CA VAL A 63 -6.29 -3.02 1.25
C VAL A 63 -6.76 -1.86 2.13
N GLU A 64 -6.25 -0.66 1.93
CA GLU A 64 -6.71 0.52 2.67
C GLU A 64 -8.19 0.81 2.41
N ALA A 65 -8.63 0.79 1.15
CA ALA A 65 -10.02 1.03 0.78
C ALA A 65 -10.97 -0.02 1.41
N GLN A 66 -10.55 -1.28 1.47
CA GLN A 66 -11.30 -2.34 2.14
C GLN A 66 -11.42 -2.08 3.66
N ILE A 67 -10.32 -1.68 4.33
CA ILE A 67 -10.36 -1.31 5.75
C ILE A 67 -11.35 -0.14 5.97
N ILE A 68 -11.38 0.84 5.07
CA ILE A 68 -12.31 1.96 5.18
C ILE A 68 -13.76 1.51 5.00
N ASP A 69 -14.06 0.65 4.03
CA ASP A 69 -15.42 0.16 3.80
C ASP A 69 -15.93 -0.68 5.00
N ASP A 70 -15.10 -1.60 5.50
CA ASP A 70 -15.45 -2.52 6.58
C ASP A 70 -15.62 -1.81 7.94
N PHE A 71 -14.77 -0.82 8.24
CA PHE A 71 -14.67 -0.22 9.58
C PHE A 71 -15.14 1.24 9.67
N PHE A 72 -15.08 1.98 8.57
CA PHE A 72 -15.24 3.44 8.55
C PHE A 72 -16.31 3.95 7.56
N SER A 73 -17.15 3.06 7.01
CA SER A 73 -18.24 3.40 6.09
C SER A 73 -19.23 4.45 6.64
N ASN A 74 -19.38 4.53 7.96
CA ASN A 74 -20.22 5.54 8.62
C ASN A 74 -19.59 6.96 8.64
N THR A 75 -18.28 7.06 8.41
CA THR A 75 -17.51 8.32 8.48
C THR A 75 -17.29 8.92 7.09
N ILE A 76 -17.02 8.07 6.10
CA ILE A 76 -16.77 8.46 4.73
C ILE A 76 -17.37 7.43 3.78
N THR A 77 -18.06 7.92 2.74
CA THR A 77 -18.58 7.07 1.68
C THR A 77 -17.53 6.93 0.59
N VAL A 78 -17.00 5.72 0.43
CA VAL A 78 -16.02 5.37 -0.60
C VAL A 78 -16.69 4.46 -1.61
N ASP A 79 -17.04 5.00 -2.78
CA ASP A 79 -17.71 4.21 -3.83
C ASP A 79 -16.79 3.20 -4.53
N SER A 80 -15.47 3.45 -4.53
CA SER A 80 -14.50 2.57 -5.19
C SER A 80 -13.09 2.74 -4.61
N PRO A 81 -12.20 1.73 -4.77
CA PRO A 81 -10.79 1.86 -4.39
C PRO A 81 -10.08 3.02 -5.11
N SER A 82 -10.48 3.34 -6.35
CA SER A 82 -9.97 4.51 -7.08
C SER A 82 -10.41 5.82 -6.44
N HIS A 83 -11.65 5.89 -5.93
CA HIS A 83 -12.13 7.07 -5.22
C HIS A 83 -11.32 7.30 -3.93
N TRP A 84 -11.07 6.24 -3.15
CA TRP A 84 -10.18 6.32 -1.98
C TRP A 84 -8.80 6.85 -2.36
N PHE A 85 -8.19 6.27 -3.39
CA PHE A 85 -6.88 6.69 -3.90
C PHE A 85 -6.81 8.18 -4.24
N LEU A 86 -7.83 8.71 -4.91
CA LEU A 86 -7.86 10.12 -5.29
C LEU A 86 -7.98 11.03 -4.07
N LEU A 87 -8.78 10.64 -3.08
CA LEU A 87 -8.95 11.42 -1.85
C LEU A 87 -7.67 11.46 -1.01
N THR A 88 -7.01 10.32 -0.82
CA THR A 88 -5.76 10.25 -0.05
C THR A 88 -4.66 11.04 -0.75
N ARG A 89 -4.56 10.89 -2.08
CA ARG A 89 -3.61 11.66 -2.89
C ARG A 89 -3.84 13.17 -2.81
N GLU A 90 -5.08 13.64 -2.90
CA GLU A 90 -5.38 15.07 -2.78
C GLU A 90 -5.03 15.58 -1.36
N ALA A 91 -5.27 14.77 -0.33
CA ALA A 91 -4.89 15.10 1.04
C ALA A 91 -3.36 15.16 1.22
N ASP A 92 -2.61 14.27 0.56
CA ASP A 92 -1.14 14.26 0.56
C ASP A 92 -0.56 15.47 -0.17
N ILE A 93 -1.09 15.79 -1.37
CA ILE A 93 -0.69 16.97 -2.14
C ILE A 93 -0.96 18.26 -1.36
N ALA A 94 -2.08 18.32 -0.64
CA ALA A 94 -2.42 19.44 0.23
C ALA A 94 -1.61 19.46 1.55
N GLY A 95 -0.77 18.46 1.82
CA GLY A 95 0.02 18.36 3.04
C GLY A 95 -0.81 18.14 4.31
N LEU A 96 -2.01 17.58 4.16
CA LEU A 96 -2.98 17.40 5.25
C LEU A 96 -2.81 16.07 5.99
N THR A 97 -2.16 15.10 5.34
CA THR A 97 -1.84 13.80 5.92
C THR A 97 -0.78 13.96 7.01
N PRO A 98 -1.11 13.63 8.27
CA PRO A 98 -0.15 13.68 9.36
C PRO A 98 0.89 12.55 9.24
N PRO A 99 2.06 12.70 9.89
CA PRO A 99 2.98 11.58 10.03
C PRO A 99 2.30 10.42 10.79
N ILE A 100 2.71 9.19 10.49
CA ILE A 100 2.20 8.00 11.15
C ILE A 100 2.50 8.10 12.66
N GLN A 101 1.45 8.11 13.47
CA GLN A 101 1.56 8.14 14.92
C GLN A 101 1.39 6.73 15.47
N ILE A 102 2.39 6.25 16.20
CA ILE A 102 2.28 5.00 16.94
C ILE A 102 1.41 5.29 18.18
N PRO A 103 0.29 4.59 18.37
CA PRO A 103 -0.57 4.83 19.52
C PRO A 103 0.16 4.48 20.82
N ASN A 104 0.11 5.40 21.79
CA ASN A 104 0.70 5.18 23.13
C ASN A 104 -0.31 4.58 24.13
N ASP A 105 -1.60 4.60 23.78
CA ASP A 105 -2.67 4.16 24.66
C ASP A 105 -3.01 2.67 24.44
N PRO A 106 -3.18 1.86 25.52
CA PRO A 106 -3.50 0.43 25.41
C PRO A 106 -4.75 0.13 24.57
N ASN A 107 -5.76 0.99 24.65
CA ASN A 107 -7.02 0.83 23.93
C ASN A 107 -6.84 1.01 22.42
N SER A 108 -6.07 2.01 22.01
CA SER A 108 -5.78 2.31 20.60
C SER A 108 -4.92 1.21 19.96
N ILE A 109 -3.96 0.67 20.73
CA ILE A 109 -3.15 -0.48 20.31
C ILE A 109 -4.04 -1.72 20.10
N ALA A 110 -4.99 -1.96 21.02
CA ALA A 110 -5.94 -3.07 20.88
C ALA A 110 -6.84 -2.93 19.65
N GLN A 111 -7.27 -1.70 19.32
CA GLN A 111 -8.07 -1.42 18.13
C GLN A 111 -7.28 -1.69 16.83
N VAL A 112 -6.04 -1.19 16.73
CA VAL A 112 -5.17 -1.46 15.57
C VAL A 112 -4.95 -2.96 15.39
N ASN A 113 -4.70 -3.69 16.47
CA ASN A 113 -4.53 -5.14 16.43
C ASN A 113 -5.81 -5.88 16.03
N THR A 114 -6.98 -5.39 16.44
CA THR A 114 -8.27 -5.98 16.09
C THR A 114 -8.54 -5.80 14.60
N ILE A 115 -8.36 -4.58 14.10
CA ILE A 115 -8.54 -4.26 12.68
C ILE A 115 -7.54 -5.05 11.83
N ALA A 116 -6.26 -5.08 12.20
CA ALA A 116 -5.23 -5.85 11.48
C ALA A 116 -5.58 -7.35 11.37
N ARG A 117 -6.13 -7.94 12.45
CA ARG A 117 -6.55 -9.35 12.45
C ARG A 117 -7.79 -9.59 11.58
N GLN A 118 -8.74 -8.67 11.59
CA GLN A 118 -10.00 -8.81 10.87
C GLN A 118 -9.87 -8.50 9.38
N SER A 119 -9.04 -7.51 9.01
CA SER A 119 -8.77 -7.15 7.62
C SER A 119 -7.69 -8.03 6.97
N GLY A 120 -6.92 -8.78 7.76
CA GLY A 120 -5.75 -9.53 7.28
C GLY A 120 -4.57 -8.63 6.87
N ALA A 121 -4.65 -7.32 7.13
CA ALA A 121 -3.61 -6.35 6.82
C ALA A 121 -2.54 -6.28 7.92
N SER A 122 -1.37 -5.75 7.56
CA SER A 122 -0.33 -5.47 8.56
C SER A 122 -0.75 -4.33 9.50
N GLY A 123 -0.32 -4.36 10.76
CA GLY A 123 -0.58 -3.26 11.71
C GLY A 123 -0.05 -1.92 11.20
N GLN A 124 1.06 -1.92 10.45
CA GLN A 124 1.58 -0.71 9.81
C GLN A 124 0.62 -0.16 8.75
N THR A 125 0.05 -1.02 7.89
CA THR A 125 -0.94 -0.62 6.89
C THR A 125 -2.18 -0.01 7.55
N VAL A 126 -2.61 -0.54 8.69
CA VAL A 126 -3.73 0.01 9.46
C VAL A 126 -3.39 1.41 9.99
N LEU A 127 -2.20 1.62 10.53
CA LEU A 127 -1.74 2.93 11.00
C LEU A 127 -1.62 3.95 9.86
N GLU A 128 -1.13 3.52 8.69
CA GLU A 128 -1.10 4.34 7.48
C GLU A 128 -2.51 4.72 7.02
N THR A 129 -3.44 3.76 7.03
CA THR A 129 -4.86 4.01 6.72
C THR A 129 -5.46 5.06 7.65
N PHE A 130 -5.13 5.02 8.95
CA PHE A 130 -5.57 6.03 9.91
C PHE A 130 -5.01 7.43 9.61
N ALA A 131 -3.73 7.53 9.26
CA ALA A 131 -3.13 8.80 8.87
C ALA A 131 -3.81 9.37 7.62
N HIS A 132 -3.99 8.55 6.58
CA HIS A 132 -4.70 8.92 5.36
C HIS A 132 -6.15 9.35 5.65
N LEU A 133 -6.89 8.60 6.48
CA LEU A 133 -8.25 8.95 6.89
C LEU A 133 -8.32 10.31 7.57
N GLN A 134 -7.38 10.62 8.47
CA GLN A 134 -7.31 11.92 9.11
C GLN A 134 -7.00 13.04 8.11
N GLY A 135 -6.11 12.80 7.15
CA GLY A 135 -5.82 13.73 6.05
C GLY A 135 -7.07 14.03 5.22
N VAL A 136 -7.79 12.98 4.81
CA VAL A 136 -9.03 13.09 4.03
C VAL A 136 -10.14 13.81 4.82
N GLN A 137 -10.28 13.56 6.12
CA GLN A 137 -11.25 14.30 6.97
C GLN A 137 -10.94 15.80 7.04
N ARG A 138 -9.66 16.16 7.16
CA ARG A 138 -9.23 17.57 7.13
C ARG A 138 -9.52 18.20 5.78
N LEU A 139 -9.23 17.48 4.70
CA LEU A 139 -9.53 17.89 3.33
C LEU A 139 -11.03 18.15 3.13
N MET A 140 -11.89 17.21 3.52
CA MET A 140 -13.34 17.38 3.45
C MET A 140 -13.81 18.56 4.29
N SER A 141 -13.23 18.76 5.47
CA SER A 141 -13.54 19.90 6.34
C SER A 141 -13.13 21.23 5.68
N MET A 142 -11.97 21.27 5.02
CA MET A 142 -11.54 22.44 4.24
C MET A 142 -12.50 22.71 3.08
N TYR A 143 -12.92 21.70 2.31
CA TYR A 143 -13.89 21.91 1.23
C TYR A 143 -15.28 22.34 1.73
N ARG A 144 -15.71 21.85 2.90
CA ARG A 144 -16.96 22.29 3.53
C ARG A 144 -16.89 23.74 4.01
N ASN A 145 -15.74 24.15 4.55
CA ASN A 145 -15.52 25.49 5.09
C ASN A 145 -15.04 26.48 4.02
N ALA A 146 -14.58 26.01 2.87
CA ALA A 146 -14.19 26.84 1.74
C ALA A 146 -15.43 27.64 1.29
N GLY A 147 -15.31 28.96 1.34
CA GLY A 147 -16.39 29.84 0.91
C GLY A 147 -16.78 29.51 -0.53
N LYS A 148 -18.05 29.14 -0.73
CA LYS A 148 -18.62 29.02 -2.08
C LYS A 148 -18.80 30.42 -2.66
N PHE A 149 -17.72 31.00 -3.15
CA PHE A 149 -17.79 32.26 -3.86
C PHE A 149 -18.22 31.97 -5.29
N SER A 150 -19.45 32.38 -5.63
CA SER A 150 -19.86 32.49 -7.03
C SER A 150 -18.97 33.55 -7.70
N ASP A 151 -18.49 33.29 -8.92
CA ASP A 151 -17.68 34.24 -9.70
C ASP A 151 -18.29 35.65 -9.75
N ARG A 152 -19.63 35.75 -9.84
CA ARG A 152 -20.34 37.04 -9.78
C ARG A 152 -20.13 37.81 -8.47
N ARG A 153 -19.96 37.11 -7.35
CA ARG A 153 -19.68 37.73 -6.04
C ARG A 153 -18.22 38.14 -5.90
N LEU A 154 -17.30 37.41 -6.54
CA LEU A 154 -15.88 37.80 -6.59
C LEU A 154 -15.69 39.06 -7.45
N GLN A 155 -16.36 39.15 -8.60
CA GLN A 155 -16.39 40.37 -9.41
C GLN A 155 -16.94 41.56 -8.63
N LYS A 156 -18.08 41.39 -7.97
CA LYS A 156 -18.67 42.46 -7.15
C LYS A 156 -17.78 42.88 -5.98
N ALA A 157 -17.07 41.95 -5.34
CA ALA A 157 -16.14 42.26 -4.25
C ALA A 157 -14.81 42.87 -4.73
N ALA A 158 -14.49 42.78 -6.02
CA ALA A 158 -13.32 43.42 -6.62
C ALA A 158 -13.62 44.85 -7.13
N ASP A 159 -14.91 45.15 -7.36
CA ASP A 159 -15.41 46.47 -7.77
C ASP A 159 -15.76 47.40 -6.58
N ASP A 160 -15.79 46.87 -5.34
CA ASP A 160 -15.94 47.61 -4.07
C ASP A 160 -14.56 47.91 -3.44
#